data_AF-Q0DNP6-F1
#
_entry.id   AF-Q0DNP6-F1
#
_cell.length_a   1.000
_cell.length_b   1.000
_cell.length_c   1.000
_cell.angle_alpha   90.00
_cell.angle_beta   90.00
_cell.angle_gamma   90.00
#
_symmetry.space_group_name_H-M   'P 1'
#
loop_
_entity.id
_entity.type
_entity.pdbx_description
1 polymer ?
#
loop_
_entity_poly.entity_id
_entity_poly.type
_entity_poly.pdbx_seq_one_letter_code
_entity_poly.pdbx_strand_id
1 'polypeptide(L)'
;SPFEFRALEVTLEAICSFLGARTTELESAAYPALDELTSKISSRNLDRVRKLKSGMTRLNARVQKVRDELEQLLDDDDDMADLYLSRKLAGAASPVSGSGGPNWFPASPTIGSKISRASRASAPTIHGNENDVEELEMLLEAYFMQIDGTLNKLTTLREYIDDTEDYINIQLDNHRNQLIQLELFLSSGTVCLSLYSLVAGIFGMNIPYTWNDNHGYVFKWVVLVSGLFCAFMFVSIVAYARHKGLVGS
;
A
#
# COMPACT_ATOMS: atom_id res chain seq x y z
N SER A 1 39.60 -5.92 8.27
CA SER A 1 38.37 -6.61 8.70
C SER A 1 38.52 -8.13 8.66
N PRO A 2 37.96 -8.83 9.67
CA PRO A 2 37.75 -10.28 9.67
C PRO A 2 36.92 -10.78 8.47
N PHE A 3 37.02 -12.07 8.15
CA PHE A 3 36.30 -12.67 7.01
C PHE A 3 34.77 -12.55 7.16
N GLU A 4 34.26 -12.68 8.38
CA GLU A 4 32.85 -12.53 8.74
C GLU A 4 32.28 -11.14 8.39
N PHE A 5 32.99 -10.04 8.66
CA PHE A 5 32.52 -8.69 8.31
C PHE A 5 32.62 -8.42 6.84
N ARG A 6 33.63 -8.97 6.17
CA ARG A 6 33.70 -8.86 4.72
C ARG A 6 32.55 -9.61 4.05
N ALA A 7 32.15 -10.76 4.58
CA ALA A 7 30.99 -11.50 4.08
C ALA A 7 29.67 -10.77 4.37
N LEU A 8 29.52 -10.19 5.56
CA LEU A 8 28.36 -9.39 5.94
C LEU A 8 28.23 -8.13 5.08
N GLU A 9 29.31 -7.37 4.92
CA GLU A 9 29.41 -6.18 4.08
C GLU A 9 28.95 -6.48 2.65
N VAL A 10 29.51 -7.51 2.01
CA VAL A 10 29.14 -7.90 0.64
C VAL A 10 27.66 -8.31 0.55
N THR A 11 27.13 -8.97 1.59
CA THR A 11 25.73 -9.39 1.62
C THR A 11 24.79 -8.20 1.77
N LEU A 12 25.09 -7.28 2.71
CA LEU A 12 24.31 -6.06 2.92
C LEU A 12 24.38 -5.14 1.71
N GLU A 13 25.55 -5.00 1.08
CA GLU A 13 25.73 -4.25 -0.16
C GLU A 13 24.84 -4.83 -1.28
N ALA A 14 24.82 -6.15 -1.44
CA ALA A 14 23.97 -6.82 -2.42
C ALA A 14 22.48 -6.60 -2.13
N ILE A 15 22.05 -6.67 -0.87
CA ILE A 15 20.68 -6.43 -0.45
C ILE A 15 20.27 -4.98 -0.70
N CYS A 16 21.09 -4.01 -0.28
CA CYS A 16 20.82 -2.59 -0.46
C CYS A 16 20.77 -2.22 -1.94
N SER A 17 21.70 -2.74 -2.74
CA SER A 17 21.70 -2.58 -4.20
C SER A 17 20.44 -3.18 -4.84
N PHE A 18 20.04 -4.39 -4.42
CA PHE A 18 18.81 -5.04 -4.91
C PHE A 18 17.54 -4.26 -4.55
N LEU A 19 17.40 -3.85 -3.28
CA LEU A 19 16.24 -3.09 -2.80
C LEU A 19 16.17 -1.71 -3.44
N GLY A 20 17.31 -1.03 -3.57
CA GLY A 20 17.42 0.24 -4.26
C GLY A 20 17.02 0.13 -5.73
N ALA A 21 17.59 -0.84 -6.46
CA ALA A 21 17.25 -1.07 -7.87
C ALA A 21 15.75 -1.35 -8.07
N ARG A 22 15.16 -2.22 -7.24
CA ARG A 22 13.71 -2.50 -7.28
C ARG A 22 12.86 -1.28 -6.98
N THR A 23 13.28 -0.44 -6.04
CA THR A 23 12.60 0.80 -5.71
C THR A 23 12.63 1.76 -6.89
N THR A 24 13.79 1.96 -7.53
CA THR A 24 13.92 2.83 -8.71
C THR A 24 13.17 2.31 -9.93
N GLU A 25 13.13 0.99 -10.14
CA GLU A 25 12.36 0.36 -11.22
C GLU A 25 10.85 0.62 -11.02
N LEU A 26 10.38 0.45 -9.79
CA LEU A 26 9.00 0.69 -9.42
C LEU A 26 8.62 2.17 -9.56
N GLU A 27 9.49 3.08 -9.12
CA GLU A 27 9.33 4.53 -9.24
C GLU A 27 9.24 4.98 -10.70
N SER A 28 10.17 4.52 -11.53
CA SER A 28 10.18 4.83 -12.96
C SER A 28 8.94 4.29 -13.70
N ALA A 29 8.31 3.24 -13.20
CA ALA A 29 7.09 2.67 -13.78
C ALA A 29 5.81 3.30 -13.21
N ALA A 30 5.84 3.76 -11.96
CA ALA A 30 4.68 4.30 -11.25
C ALA A 30 4.28 5.68 -11.77
N TYR A 31 5.21 6.64 -11.85
CA TYR A 31 4.90 8.00 -12.32
C TYR A 31 4.19 8.05 -13.69
N PRO A 32 4.69 7.40 -14.76
CA PRO A 32 4.00 7.42 -16.05
C PRO A 32 2.67 6.66 -16.03
N ALA A 33 2.50 5.68 -15.14
CA ALA A 33 1.23 4.97 -15.00
C ALA A 33 0.15 5.79 -14.31
N LEU A 34 0.54 6.57 -13.30
CA LEU A 34 -0.35 7.49 -12.59
C LEU A 34 -0.74 8.67 -13.48
N ASP A 35 0.20 9.24 -14.23
CA ASP A 35 -0.08 10.31 -15.20
C ASP A 35 -1.03 9.86 -16.31
N GLU A 36 -0.79 8.67 -16.89
CA GLU A 36 -1.68 8.12 -17.92
C GLU A 36 -3.09 7.84 -17.37
N LEU A 37 -3.20 7.43 -16.10
CA LEU A 37 -4.47 7.16 -15.45
C LEU A 37 -5.24 8.46 -15.16
N THR A 38 -4.54 9.51 -14.74
CA THR A 38 -5.09 10.86 -14.54
C THR A 38 -5.57 11.47 -15.86
N SER A 39 -4.84 11.24 -16.96
CA SER A 39 -5.24 11.69 -18.31
C SER A 39 -6.43 10.91 -18.86
N LYS A 40 -6.46 9.59 -18.64
CA LYS A 40 -7.52 8.71 -19.13
C LYS A 40 -7.83 7.59 -18.15
N ILE A 41 -8.96 7.75 -17.46
CA ILE A 41 -9.52 6.71 -16.59
C ILE A 41 -10.02 5.55 -17.48
N SER A 42 -9.26 4.45 -17.49
CA SER A 42 -9.61 3.24 -18.22
C SER A 42 -9.33 2.01 -17.36
N SER A 43 -10.08 0.93 -17.56
CA SER A 43 -9.88 -0.34 -16.84
C SER A 43 -8.44 -0.85 -16.96
N ARG A 44 -7.84 -0.73 -18.15
CA ARG A 44 -6.45 -1.09 -18.39
C ARG A 44 -5.46 -0.29 -17.53
N ASN A 45 -5.66 1.02 -17.43
CA ASN A 45 -4.77 1.90 -16.67
C ASN A 45 -4.94 1.68 -15.16
N LEU A 46 -6.18 1.46 -14.70
CA LEU A 46 -6.49 1.08 -13.31
C LEU A 46 -5.83 -0.24 -12.93
N ASP A 47 -5.90 -1.25 -13.80
CA ASP A 47 -5.25 -2.54 -13.54
C ASP A 47 -3.72 -2.42 -13.51
N ARG A 48 -3.14 -1.52 -14.31
CA ARG A 48 -1.71 -1.23 -14.30
C ARG A 48 -1.28 -0.61 -12.97
N VAL A 49 -2.00 0.40 -12.49
CA VAL A 49 -1.74 1.05 -11.19
C VAL A 49 -1.98 0.10 -10.02
N ARG A 50 -3.02 -0.75 -10.05
CA ARG A 50 -3.23 -1.79 -9.04
C ARG A 50 -2.08 -2.79 -8.95
N LYS A 51 -1.55 -3.23 -10.09
CA LYS A 51 -0.37 -4.12 -10.12
C LYS A 51 0.86 -3.43 -9.53
N LEU A 52 1.08 -2.15 -9.87
CA LEU A 52 2.15 -1.34 -9.29
C LEU A 52 1.99 -1.18 -7.77
N LYS A 53 0.78 -0.83 -7.29
CA LYS A 53 0.45 -0.74 -5.85
C LYS A 53 0.68 -2.06 -5.11
N SER A 54 0.25 -3.18 -5.67
CA SER A 54 0.52 -4.50 -5.09
C SER A 54 2.02 -4.80 -5.01
N GLY A 55 2.77 -4.48 -6.07
CA GLY A 55 4.23 -4.57 -6.10
C GLY A 55 4.90 -3.69 -5.04
N MET A 56 4.44 -2.46 -4.91
CA MET A 56 4.86 -1.47 -3.91
C MET A 56 4.68 -1.99 -2.49
N THR A 57 3.46 -2.41 -2.14
CA THR A 57 3.17 -2.93 -0.79
C THR A 57 4.06 -4.11 -0.43
N ARG A 58 4.30 -5.02 -1.38
CA ARG A 58 5.18 -6.18 -1.15
C ARG A 58 6.64 -5.77 -0.99
N LEU A 59 7.13 -4.82 -1.79
CA LEU A 59 8.50 -4.33 -1.66
C LEU A 59 8.70 -3.58 -0.34
N ASN A 60 7.75 -2.70 0.01
CA ASN A 60 7.77 -1.96 1.26
C ASN A 60 7.82 -2.90 2.48
N ALA A 61 6.99 -3.93 2.53
CA ALA A 61 7.03 -4.92 3.60
C ALA A 61 8.38 -5.65 3.71
N ARG A 62 9.05 -5.91 2.58
CA ARG A 62 10.39 -6.53 2.58
C ARG A 62 11.46 -5.57 3.08
N VAL A 63 11.41 -4.30 2.67
CA VAL A 63 12.36 -3.27 3.13
C VAL A 63 12.17 -3.00 4.62
N GLN A 64 10.92 -2.87 5.09
CA GLN A 64 10.59 -2.76 6.51
C GLN A 64 11.18 -3.91 7.31
N LYS A 65 10.95 -5.15 6.87
CA LYS A 65 11.50 -6.30 7.59
C LYS A 65 13.04 -6.25 7.68
N VAL A 66 13.74 -5.91 6.59
CA VAL A 66 15.21 -5.81 6.65
C VAL A 66 15.66 -4.67 7.55
N ARG A 67 14.96 -3.53 7.52
CA ARG A 67 15.20 -2.40 8.44
C ARG A 67 15.06 -2.85 9.89
N ASP A 68 13.95 -3.48 10.24
CA ASP A 68 13.61 -3.83 11.62
C ASP A 68 14.60 -4.88 12.19
N GLU A 69 15.03 -5.85 11.37
CA GLU A 69 16.03 -6.85 11.77
C GLU A 69 17.43 -6.21 11.93
N LEU A 70 17.73 -5.19 11.12
CA LEU A 70 18.99 -4.45 11.20
C LEU A 70 19.00 -3.49 12.40
N GLU A 71 17.86 -2.87 12.72
CA GLU A 71 17.66 -2.04 13.93
C GLU A 71 17.84 -2.90 15.19
N GLN A 72 17.21 -4.07 15.23
CA GLN A 72 17.35 -5.00 16.35
C GLN A 72 18.81 -5.44 16.56
N LEU A 73 19.56 -5.69 15.48
CA LEU A 73 20.98 -6.06 15.57
C LEU A 73 21.87 -4.89 15.99
N LEU A 74 21.49 -3.65 15.66
CA LEU A 74 22.20 -2.44 16.09
C LEU A 74 21.95 -2.13 17.58
N ASP A 75 20.75 -2.44 18.09
CA ASP A 75 20.34 -2.15 19.47
C ASP A 75 20.92 -3.11 20.52
N ASP A 76 21.43 -4.29 20.12
CA ASP A 76 21.94 -5.33 21.03
C ASP A 76 23.45 -5.61 20.83
N ASP A 77 24.26 -5.05 21.71
CA ASP A 77 25.73 -5.23 21.73
C ASP A 77 26.16 -6.70 21.89
N ASP A 78 25.36 -7.54 22.56
CA ASP A 78 25.67 -8.96 22.75
C ASP A 78 25.48 -9.73 21.42
N ASP A 79 24.42 -9.42 20.67
CA ASP A 79 24.19 -9.97 19.31
C ASP A 79 25.31 -9.51 18.35
N MET A 80 25.75 -8.26 18.47
CA MET A 80 26.87 -7.72 17.69
C MET A 80 28.20 -8.42 18.02
N ALA A 81 28.44 -8.71 19.30
CA ALA A 81 29.61 -9.46 19.74
C ALA A 81 29.61 -10.92 19.25
N ASP A 82 28.43 -11.53 19.11
CA ASP A 82 28.29 -12.93 18.67
C ASP A 82 28.63 -13.15 17.18
N LEU A 83 28.61 -12.08 16.37
CA LEU A 83 29.03 -12.10 14.96
C LEU A 83 30.55 -12.31 14.76
N TYR A 84 31.36 -12.18 15.82
CA TYR A 84 32.81 -12.41 15.80
C TYR A 84 33.20 -13.90 15.83
N LEU A 85 32.85 -14.62 14.76
CA LEU A 85 33.01 -16.08 14.66
C LEU A 85 34.48 -16.54 14.65
N SER A 86 35.40 -15.77 14.04
CA SER A 86 36.82 -16.14 13.98
C SER A 86 37.46 -16.20 15.36
N ARG A 87 37.04 -15.30 16.28
CA ARG A 87 37.46 -15.29 17.68
C ARG A 87 36.84 -16.43 18.48
N LYS A 88 35.54 -16.70 18.27
CA LYS A 88 34.82 -17.82 18.92
C LYS A 88 35.47 -19.16 18.58
N LEU A 89 35.91 -19.33 17.33
CA LEU A 89 36.67 -20.50 16.88
C LEU A 89 38.08 -20.57 17.51
N ALA A 90 38.80 -19.44 17.61
CA ALA A 90 40.13 -19.39 18.24
C ALA A 90 40.09 -19.65 19.77
N GLY A 91 39.04 -19.18 20.45
CA GLY A 91 38.78 -19.48 21.85
C GLY A 91 38.43 -20.95 22.11
N ALA A 92 37.74 -21.60 21.16
CA ALA A 92 37.45 -23.03 21.21
C ALA A 92 38.66 -23.92 20.83
N ALA A 93 39.58 -23.40 20.00
CA ALA A 93 40.76 -24.11 19.52
C ALA A 93 41.96 -24.08 20.48
N SER A 94 41.89 -23.33 21.59
CA SER A 94 42.91 -23.42 22.64
C SER A 94 42.68 -24.68 23.50
N PRO A 95 43.50 -25.73 23.40
CA PRO A 95 43.43 -26.80 24.39
C PRO A 95 43.82 -26.19 25.72
N VAL A 96 43.03 -26.46 26.76
CA VAL A 96 43.45 -26.22 28.13
C VAL A 96 44.72 -27.05 28.34
N SER A 97 45.87 -26.38 28.26
CA SER A 97 47.18 -26.97 28.48
C SER A 97 47.34 -27.14 30.00
N GLY A 98 46.62 -28.11 30.54
CA GLY A 98 46.78 -28.61 31.90
C GLY A 98 48.04 -29.48 31.95
N SER A 99 49.20 -28.84 31.99
CA SER A 99 50.46 -29.53 32.31
C SER A 99 50.44 -29.92 33.79
N GLY A 100 50.24 -31.22 34.04
CA GLY A 100 50.39 -31.85 35.35
C GLY A 100 50.62 -33.34 35.16
N GLY A 101 51.87 -33.79 35.31
CA GLY A 101 52.28 -35.18 35.11
C GLY A 101 51.62 -36.18 36.08
N PRO A 102 51.63 -37.49 35.75
CA PRO A 102 50.93 -38.51 36.51
C PRO A 102 51.76 -38.89 37.76
N ASN A 103 51.21 -38.67 38.96
CA ASN A 103 51.85 -39.13 40.19
C ASN A 103 50.95 -40.14 40.91
N TRP A 104 51.36 -41.40 40.81
CA TRP A 104 50.70 -42.59 41.34
C TRP A 104 51.05 -42.77 42.82
N PHE A 105 50.18 -42.35 43.74
CA PHE A 105 50.28 -42.71 45.16
C PHE A 105 48.89 -43.06 45.73
N PRO A 106 48.71 -44.21 46.39
CA PRO A 106 47.48 -44.55 47.08
C PRO A 106 47.60 -44.21 48.58
N ALA A 107 46.75 -43.31 49.10
CA ALA A 107 46.54 -43.17 50.54
C ALA A 107 45.15 -42.57 50.88
N SER A 108 44.32 -43.43 51.46
CA SER A 108 43.19 -43.32 52.40
C SER A 108 42.29 -42.07 52.55
N PRO A 109 41.01 -42.26 52.93
CA PRO A 109 39.95 -41.28 52.81
C PRO A 109 39.80 -40.42 54.08
N THR A 110 39.71 -39.10 53.93
CA THR A 110 39.14 -38.24 54.97
C THR A 110 38.08 -37.31 54.37
N ILE A 111 36.92 -37.40 55.01
CA ILE A 111 35.66 -36.69 54.77
C ILE A 111 35.85 -35.22 55.16
N GLY A 112 35.50 -34.28 54.28
CA GLY A 112 35.51 -32.85 54.64
C GLY A 112 35.30 -31.87 53.49
N SER A 113 34.04 -31.45 53.30
CA SER A 113 33.58 -30.14 52.80
C SER A 113 34.12 -29.53 51.50
N LYS A 114 33.22 -29.50 50.51
CA LYS A 114 32.76 -28.34 49.72
C LYS A 114 33.83 -27.47 49.01
N ILE A 115 33.97 -27.82 47.74
CA ILE A 115 34.39 -27.06 46.56
C ILE A 115 34.10 -25.55 46.72
N SER A 116 35.15 -24.76 46.99
CA SER A 116 35.20 -23.35 46.61
C SER A 116 36.00 -23.31 45.31
N ARG A 117 35.27 -23.34 44.20
CA ARG A 117 35.82 -23.30 42.85
C ARG A 117 36.47 -21.93 42.64
N ALA A 118 37.76 -22.00 42.33
CA ALA A 118 38.69 -20.93 42.03
C ALA A 118 38.07 -19.70 41.36
N SER A 119 38.41 -18.55 41.92
CA SER A 119 38.56 -17.29 41.22
C SER A 119 39.40 -17.50 39.95
N ARG A 120 38.73 -17.65 38.80
CA ARG A 120 39.32 -17.26 37.52
C ARG A 120 38.89 -15.83 37.28
N ALA A 121 39.69 -14.90 37.79
CA ALA A 121 39.73 -13.55 37.25
C ALA A 121 40.16 -13.68 35.79
N SER A 122 39.19 -13.57 34.87
CA SER A 122 39.47 -13.30 33.48
C SER A 122 40.06 -11.89 33.43
N ALA A 123 41.39 -11.82 33.24
CA ALA A 123 42.06 -10.58 32.90
C ALA A 123 41.47 -10.02 31.59
N PRO A 124 41.38 -8.69 31.45
CA PRO A 124 40.53 -8.05 30.47
C PRO A 124 41.15 -8.15 29.08
N THR A 125 40.47 -8.82 28.15
CA THR A 125 40.56 -8.52 26.71
C THR A 125 39.51 -7.48 26.28
N ILE A 126 38.83 -6.83 27.23
CA ILE A 126 37.71 -5.90 27.00
C ILE A 126 38.07 -4.78 26.00
N HIS A 127 39.29 -4.25 26.05
CA HIS A 127 39.71 -3.15 25.16
C HIS A 127 39.82 -3.52 23.68
N GLY A 128 39.95 -4.81 23.34
CA GLY A 128 39.91 -5.27 21.95
C GLY A 128 38.49 -5.60 21.47
N ASN A 129 37.55 -5.82 22.40
CA ASN A 129 36.15 -6.05 22.05
C ASN A 129 35.46 -4.76 21.63
N GLU A 130 35.64 -3.66 22.36
CA GLU A 130 34.98 -2.38 22.07
C GLU A 130 35.38 -1.80 20.70
N ASN A 131 36.67 -1.76 20.39
CA ASN A 131 37.16 -1.19 19.13
C ASN A 131 36.67 -1.95 17.89
N ASP A 132 36.53 -3.28 17.99
CA ASP A 132 36.04 -4.06 16.87
C ASP A 132 34.51 -3.89 16.75
N VAL A 133 33.77 -3.98 17.87
CA VAL A 133 32.31 -3.75 17.91
C VAL A 133 31.96 -2.39 17.29
N GLU A 134 32.74 -1.35 17.61
CA GLU A 134 32.59 -0.01 17.04
C GLU A 134 32.84 0.03 15.50
N GLU A 135 33.78 -0.76 14.96
CA GLU A 135 33.97 -0.90 13.50
C GLU A 135 32.75 -1.54 12.82
N LEU A 136 32.15 -2.55 13.46
CA LEU A 136 30.95 -3.22 12.97
C LEU A 136 29.73 -2.31 13.06
N GLU A 137 29.55 -1.61 14.18
CA GLU A 137 28.47 -0.64 14.41
C GLU A 137 28.46 0.43 13.31
N MET A 138 29.61 1.08 13.04
CA MET A 138 29.73 2.07 11.97
C MET A 138 29.32 1.53 10.59
N LEU A 139 29.65 0.27 10.29
CA LEU A 139 29.27 -0.37 9.03
C LEU A 139 27.77 -0.64 8.96
N LEU A 140 27.21 -1.20 10.03
CA LEU A 140 25.80 -1.57 10.16
C LEU A 140 24.91 -0.33 10.08
N GLU A 141 25.32 0.76 10.73
CA GLU A 141 24.65 2.05 10.75
C GLU A 141 24.63 2.73 9.37
N ALA A 142 25.72 2.62 8.60
CA ALA A 142 25.76 3.11 7.22
C ALA A 142 24.73 2.39 6.32
N TYR A 143 24.60 1.07 6.45
CA TYR A 143 23.60 0.30 5.72
C TYR A 143 22.18 0.56 6.24
N PHE A 144 22.01 0.76 7.55
CA PHE A 144 20.72 1.12 8.15
C PHE A 144 20.20 2.44 7.55
N MET A 145 21.03 3.46 7.50
CA MET A 145 20.68 4.74 6.89
C MET A 145 20.34 4.60 5.40
N GLN A 146 21.02 3.71 4.67
CA GLN A 146 20.71 3.45 3.26
C GLN A 146 19.35 2.76 3.07
N ILE A 147 19.02 1.78 3.93
CA ILE A 147 17.74 1.07 3.89
C ILE A 147 16.61 2.00 4.31
N ASP A 148 16.80 2.82 5.34
CA ASP A 148 15.82 3.80 5.79
C ASP A 148 15.56 4.88 4.72
N GLY A 149 16.61 5.35 4.04
CA GLY A 149 16.49 6.21 2.88
C GLY A 149 15.69 5.56 1.73
N THR A 150 15.83 4.26 1.53
CA THR A 150 15.05 3.50 0.54
C THR A 150 13.59 3.34 0.97
N LEU A 151 13.35 3.07 2.25
CA LEU A 151 12.01 3.00 2.85
C LEU A 151 11.26 4.33 2.67
N ASN A 152 11.90 5.45 2.99
CA ASN A 152 11.28 6.77 2.90
C ASN A 152 10.85 7.12 1.46
N LYS A 153 11.65 6.73 0.46
CA LYS A 153 11.28 6.85 -0.96
C LYS A 153 10.06 6.00 -1.31
N LEU A 154 10.00 4.75 -0.85
CA LEU A 154 8.85 3.86 -1.08
C LEU A 154 7.58 4.39 -0.40
N THR A 155 7.68 4.90 0.83
CA THR A 155 6.57 5.52 1.55
C THR A 155 6.04 6.74 0.80
N THR A 156 6.91 7.63 0.35
CA THR A 156 6.52 8.82 -0.44
C THR A 156 5.80 8.41 -1.73
N LEU A 157 6.34 7.42 -2.45
CA LEU A 157 5.71 6.95 -3.69
C LEU A 157 4.37 6.23 -3.43
N ARG A 158 4.23 5.57 -2.28
CA ARG A 158 2.97 4.96 -1.85
C ARG A 158 1.91 6.04 -1.58
N GLU A 159 2.26 7.08 -0.83
CA GLU A 159 1.37 8.23 -0.58
C GLU A 159 0.90 8.83 -1.91
N TYR A 160 1.80 9.04 -2.87
CA TYR A 160 1.45 9.54 -4.19
C TYR A 160 0.49 8.63 -4.99
N ILE A 161 0.67 7.30 -4.90
CA ILE A 161 -0.26 6.33 -5.50
C ILE A 161 -1.64 6.40 -4.82
N ASP A 162 -1.66 6.47 -3.49
CA ASP A 162 -2.89 6.50 -2.68
C ASP A 162 -3.67 7.80 -2.95
N ASP A 163 -3.01 8.95 -2.99
CA ASP A 163 -3.60 10.25 -3.36
C ASP A 163 -4.20 10.24 -4.77
N THR A 164 -3.51 9.61 -5.72
CA THR A 164 -4.00 9.48 -7.10
C THR A 164 -5.24 8.57 -7.16
N GLU A 165 -5.26 7.47 -6.40
CA GLU A 165 -6.42 6.58 -6.32
C GLU A 165 -7.66 7.29 -5.75
N ASP A 166 -7.47 8.08 -4.69
CA ASP A 166 -8.55 8.87 -4.10
C ASP A 166 -9.08 9.92 -5.07
N TYR A 167 -8.19 10.62 -5.79
CA TYR A 167 -8.57 11.54 -6.85
C TYR A 167 -9.42 10.86 -7.94
N ILE A 168 -9.01 9.67 -8.39
CA ILE A 168 -9.75 8.92 -9.41
C ILE A 168 -11.10 8.44 -8.89
N ASN A 169 -11.17 8.00 -7.63
CA ASN A 169 -12.44 7.61 -7.02
C ASN A 169 -13.42 8.77 -7.01
N ILE A 170 -12.97 9.98 -6.64
CA ILE A 170 -13.79 11.20 -6.70
C ILE A 170 -14.25 11.48 -8.14
N GLN A 171 -13.37 11.37 -9.13
CA GLN A 171 -13.73 11.56 -10.54
C GLN A 171 -14.75 10.52 -11.04
N LEU A 172 -14.57 9.25 -10.69
CA LEU A 172 -15.48 8.18 -11.07
C LEU A 172 -16.86 8.38 -10.47
N ASP A 173 -16.93 8.83 -9.23
CA ASP A 173 -18.21 9.12 -8.57
C ASP A 173 -18.89 10.34 -9.19
N ASN A 174 -18.14 11.36 -9.61
CA ASN A 174 -18.70 12.47 -10.38
C ASN A 174 -19.27 12.01 -11.74
N HIS A 175 -18.57 11.16 -12.47
CA HIS A 175 -19.07 10.59 -13.73
C HIS A 175 -20.32 9.72 -13.54
N ARG A 176 -20.34 8.88 -12.49
CA ARG A 176 -21.53 8.10 -12.12
C ARG A 176 -22.71 9.02 -11.81
N ASN A 177 -22.47 10.10 -11.06
CA ASN A 177 -23.49 11.08 -10.72
C ASN A 177 -24.07 11.75 -11.98
N GLN A 178 -23.21 12.12 -12.95
CA GLN A 178 -23.65 12.64 -14.25
C GLN A 178 -24.50 11.63 -15.04
N LEU A 179 -24.13 10.34 -15.03
CA LEU A 179 -24.91 9.30 -15.69
C LEU A 179 -26.29 9.12 -15.05
N ILE A 180 -26.37 9.08 -13.72
CA ILE A 180 -27.65 8.99 -12.99
C ILE A 180 -28.54 10.20 -13.30
N GLN A 181 -27.95 11.39 -13.36
CA GLN A 181 -28.68 12.60 -13.74
C GLN A 181 -29.24 12.52 -15.17
N LEU A 182 -28.45 12.05 -16.14
CA LEU A 182 -28.88 11.90 -17.52
C LEU A 182 -29.99 10.84 -17.64
N GLU A 183 -29.84 9.71 -16.94
CA GLU A 183 -30.86 8.66 -16.88
C GLU A 183 -32.18 9.19 -16.33
N LEU A 184 -32.15 9.96 -15.23
CA LEU A 184 -33.33 10.59 -14.66
C LEU A 184 -34.03 11.52 -15.66
N PHE A 185 -33.26 12.33 -16.40
CA PHE A 185 -33.78 13.24 -17.42
C PHE A 185 -34.46 12.46 -18.56
N LEU A 186 -33.80 11.42 -19.09
CA LEU A 186 -34.35 10.58 -20.16
C LEU A 186 -35.60 9.80 -19.71
N SER A 187 -35.57 9.25 -18.50
CA SER A 187 -36.69 8.51 -17.92
C SER A 187 -37.91 9.42 -17.73
N SER A 188 -37.72 10.60 -17.13
CA SER A 188 -38.79 11.60 -16.99
C SER A 188 -39.35 12.04 -18.33
N GLY A 189 -38.49 12.23 -19.35
CA GLY A 189 -38.92 12.59 -20.70
C GLY A 189 -39.75 11.48 -21.36
N THR A 190 -39.34 10.23 -21.17
CA THR A 190 -40.05 9.04 -21.69
C THR A 190 -41.42 8.88 -21.05
N VAL A 191 -41.55 9.09 -19.74
CA VAL A 191 -42.84 9.08 -19.03
C VAL A 191 -43.77 10.18 -19.53
N CYS A 192 -43.25 11.39 -19.77
CA CYS A 192 -44.07 12.49 -20.31
C CYS A 192 -44.52 12.19 -21.76
N LEU A 193 -43.63 11.62 -22.58
CA LEU A 193 -43.93 11.29 -23.97
C LEU A 193 -44.93 10.12 -24.08
N SER A 194 -44.87 9.15 -23.17
CA SER A 194 -45.82 8.03 -23.15
C SER A 194 -47.25 8.49 -22.78
N LEU A 195 -47.38 9.40 -21.82
CA LEU A 195 -48.65 10.04 -21.48
C LEU A 195 -49.22 10.86 -22.64
N TYR A 196 -48.37 11.67 -23.29
CA TYR A 196 -48.79 12.44 -24.46
C TYR A 196 -49.20 11.53 -25.63
N SER A 197 -48.45 10.46 -25.88
CA SER A 197 -48.74 9.47 -26.94
C SER A 197 -50.04 8.70 -26.66
N LEU A 198 -50.37 8.42 -25.41
CA LEU A 198 -51.63 7.80 -25.03
C LEU A 198 -52.81 8.70 -25.36
N VAL A 199 -52.73 9.99 -25.01
CA VAL A 199 -53.76 10.98 -25.37
C VAL A 199 -53.87 11.09 -26.89
N ALA A 200 -52.76 11.30 -27.60
CA ALA A 200 -52.74 11.37 -29.06
C ALA A 200 -53.30 10.09 -29.72
N GLY A 201 -53.02 8.92 -29.15
CA GLY A 201 -53.50 7.63 -29.63
C GLY A 201 -55.02 7.47 -29.49
N ILE A 202 -55.59 7.79 -28.31
CA ILE A 202 -57.04 7.74 -28.08
C ILE A 202 -57.78 8.64 -29.08
N PHE A 203 -57.27 9.86 -29.30
CA PHE A 203 -57.88 10.83 -30.21
C PHE A 203 -57.53 10.61 -31.70
N GLY A 204 -56.49 9.82 -31.99
CA GLY A 204 -56.11 9.41 -33.35
C GLY A 204 -56.91 8.22 -33.88
N MET A 205 -57.70 7.56 -33.03
CA MET A 205 -58.59 6.47 -33.45
C MET A 205 -59.77 7.03 -34.25
N ASN A 206 -60.01 6.46 -35.44
CA ASN A 206 -61.08 6.85 -36.38
C ASN A 206 -62.47 6.37 -35.90
N ILE A 207 -62.88 6.74 -34.69
CA ILE A 207 -64.20 6.45 -34.13
C ILE A 207 -65.09 7.68 -34.40
N PRO A 208 -66.29 7.53 -34.99
CA PRO A 208 -67.19 8.65 -35.22
C PRO A 208 -67.76 9.15 -33.89
N TYR A 209 -67.10 10.16 -33.30
CA TYR A 209 -67.59 10.86 -32.11
C TYR A 209 -68.65 11.89 -32.51
N THR A 210 -69.70 12.01 -31.69
CA THR A 210 -70.83 12.94 -31.90
C THR A 210 -70.44 14.43 -31.85
N TRP A 211 -69.21 14.76 -31.45
CA TRP A 211 -68.67 16.12 -31.39
C TRP A 211 -67.87 16.51 -32.64
N ASN A 212 -67.72 15.64 -33.65
CA ASN A 212 -66.97 15.96 -34.87
C ASN A 212 -67.73 16.92 -35.81
N ASP A 213 -69.05 17.00 -35.69
CA ASP A 213 -69.84 18.00 -36.40
C ASP A 213 -69.67 19.36 -35.71
N ASN A 214 -69.09 20.33 -36.43
CA ASN A 214 -68.87 21.73 -36.02
C ASN A 214 -67.84 22.04 -34.91
N HIS A 215 -67.14 21.07 -34.31
CA HIS A 215 -66.21 21.32 -33.17
C HIS A 215 -64.73 20.94 -33.43
N GLY A 216 -64.21 21.20 -34.63
CA GLY A 216 -62.78 20.94 -34.96
C GLY A 216 -61.75 21.69 -34.10
N TYR A 217 -62.16 22.69 -33.32
CA TYR A 217 -61.29 23.39 -32.35
C TYR A 217 -60.99 22.55 -31.10
N VAL A 218 -61.87 21.63 -30.71
CA VAL A 218 -61.74 20.83 -29.47
C VAL A 218 -60.50 19.94 -29.55
N PHE A 219 -60.27 19.31 -30.70
CA PHE A 219 -59.07 18.51 -30.93
C PHE A 219 -57.78 19.32 -30.75
N LYS A 220 -57.72 20.54 -31.31
CA LYS A 220 -56.56 21.43 -31.16
C LYS A 220 -56.32 21.81 -29.70
N TRP A 221 -57.38 22.12 -28.95
CA TRP A 221 -57.28 22.45 -27.53
C TRP A 221 -56.83 21.26 -26.68
N VAL A 222 -57.33 20.06 -26.94
CA VAL A 222 -56.93 18.85 -26.21
C VAL A 222 -55.45 18.54 -26.42
N VAL A 223 -54.95 18.64 -27.65
CA VAL A 223 -53.53 18.43 -27.96
C VAL A 223 -52.66 19.52 -27.32
N LEU A 224 -53.10 20.78 -27.35
CA LEU A 224 -52.35 21.89 -26.75
C LEU A 224 -52.27 21.77 -25.22
N VAL A 225 -53.40 21.48 -24.56
CA VAL A 225 -53.48 21.35 -23.10
C VAL A 225 -52.72 20.12 -22.62
N SER A 226 -52.81 18.98 -23.32
CA SER A 226 -52.07 17.77 -22.93
C SER A 226 -50.56 17.95 -23.11
N GLY A 227 -50.12 18.66 -24.17
CA GLY A 227 -48.72 19.03 -24.38
C GLY A 227 -48.19 19.95 -23.28
N LEU A 228 -48.95 21.00 -22.93
CA LEU A 228 -48.60 21.91 -21.83
C LEU A 228 -48.54 21.20 -20.48
N PHE A 229 -49.49 20.30 -20.20
CA PHE A 229 -49.49 19.49 -18.98
C PHE A 229 -48.25 18.58 -18.91
N CYS A 230 -47.87 17.92 -20.00
CA CYS A 230 -46.68 17.09 -20.05
C CYS A 230 -45.39 17.90 -19.85
N ALA A 231 -45.30 19.09 -20.46
CA ALA A 231 -44.17 19.99 -20.27
C ALA A 231 -44.07 20.48 -18.81
N PHE A 232 -45.20 20.84 -18.20
CA PHE A 232 -45.26 21.25 -16.80
C PHE A 232 -44.85 20.11 -15.84
N MET A 233 -45.33 18.90 -16.08
CA MET A 233 -44.95 17.70 -15.33
C MET A 233 -43.45 17.44 -15.44
N PHE A 234 -42.87 17.53 -16.64
CA PHE A 234 -41.43 17.36 -16.85
C PHE A 234 -40.60 18.38 -16.07
N VAL A 235 -40.95 19.67 -16.15
CA VAL A 235 -40.26 20.73 -15.41
C VAL A 235 -40.39 20.52 -13.91
N SER A 236 -41.57 20.11 -13.42
CA SER A 236 -41.81 19.84 -12.01
C SER A 236 -40.95 18.69 -11.48
N ILE A 237 -40.83 17.60 -12.25
CA ILE A 237 -39.98 16.45 -11.89
C ILE A 237 -38.51 16.86 -11.83
N VAL A 238 -38.02 17.61 -12.84
CA VAL A 238 -36.63 18.09 -12.87
C VAL A 238 -36.35 19.08 -11.73
N ALA A 239 -37.27 20.01 -11.45
CA ALA A 239 -37.14 20.98 -10.37
C ALA A 239 -37.10 20.29 -9.00
N TYR A 240 -37.97 19.30 -8.78
CA TYR A 240 -37.97 18.49 -7.57
C TYR A 240 -36.66 17.71 -7.39
N ALA A 241 -36.13 17.12 -8.46
CA ALA A 241 -34.85 16.41 -8.44
C ALA A 241 -33.67 17.33 -8.10
N ARG A 242 -33.65 18.56 -8.63
CA ARG A 242 -32.65 19.59 -8.30
C ARG A 242 -32.76 20.05 -6.84
N HIS A 243 -33.97 20.32 -6.36
CA HIS A 243 -34.17 20.79 -4.99
C HIS A 243 -33.76 19.73 -3.95
N LYS A 244 -33.91 18.44 -4.27
CA LYS A 244 -33.52 17.35 -3.38
C LYS A 244 -32.01 17.04 -3.40
N GLY A 245 -31.22 17.78 -4.18
CA GLY A 245 -29.76 17.62 -4.25
C GLY A 245 -29.29 16.35 -4.96
N LEU A 246 -30.17 15.61 -5.64
CA LEU A 246 -29.79 14.46 -6.47
C LEU A 246 -29.13 14.88 -7.79
N VAL A 247 -29.35 16.13 -8.18
CA VAL A 247 -28.73 16.74 -9.35
C VAL A 247 -27.80 17.81 -8.80
N GLY A 248 -26.50 17.61 -8.97
CA GLY A 248 -25.46 18.42 -8.33
C GLY A 248 -25.70 19.92 -8.46
N SER A 249 -25.37 20.63 -7.37
CA SER A 249 -24.97 22.04 -7.45
C SER A 249 -23.64 22.16 -8.16
#